data_AF-A0A643JRE5-F1
#
_entry.id   AF-A0A643JRE5-F1
#
_cell.length_a   1.000
_cell.length_b   1.000
_cell.length_c   1.000
_cell.angle_alpha   90.00
_cell.angle_beta   90.00
_cell.angle_gamma   90.00
#
_symmetry.space_group_name_H-M   'P 1'
#
loop_
_entity.id
_entity.type
_entity.pdbx_description
1 polymer ?
#
loop_
_entity_poly.entity_id
_entity_poly.type
_entity_poly.pdbx_seq_one_letter_code
_entity_poly.pdbx_strand_id
1 'polypeptide(L)'
;MIEAIEPLMTALQSEAASGPAITASAAAALAVGLAAFGAGYAERGIGAAAMGAIAEDEDLFVNGLILTVLPETLVILALVVVFLV
;
A
#
# COMPACT_ATOMS: atom_id res chain seq x y z
N MET A 1 15.74 -32.32 -39.58
CA MET A 1 16.64 -31.71 -38.57
C MET A 1 16.33 -30.22 -38.31
N ILE A 2 15.67 -29.51 -39.24
CA ILE A 2 15.22 -28.11 -39.05
C ILE A 2 13.90 -28.01 -38.24
N GLU A 3 12.96 -28.96 -38.42
CA GLU A 3 11.69 -28.97 -37.65
C GLU A 3 11.87 -29.13 -36.12
N ALA A 4 12.98 -29.71 -35.67
CA ALA A 4 13.29 -29.83 -34.25
C ALA A 4 13.85 -28.53 -33.63
N ILE A 5 14.22 -27.55 -34.46
CA ILE A 5 14.82 -26.28 -34.03
C ILE A 5 13.73 -25.24 -33.73
N GLU A 6 12.61 -25.24 -34.46
CA GLU A 6 11.48 -24.34 -34.19
C GLU A 6 10.91 -24.43 -32.75
N PRO A 7 10.63 -25.62 -32.19
CA PRO A 7 10.13 -25.72 -30.82
C PRO A 7 11.18 -25.28 -29.79
N LEU A 8 12.46 -25.53 -30.08
CA LEU A 8 13.57 -25.07 -29.23
C LEU A 8 13.74 -23.55 -29.29
N MET A 9 13.59 -22.93 -30.46
CA MET A 9 13.70 -21.49 -30.66
C MET A 9 12.50 -20.75 -30.03
N THR A 10 11.31 -21.34 -30.12
CA THR A 10 10.09 -20.84 -29.45
C THR A 10 10.21 -20.93 -27.93
N ALA A 11 10.74 -22.04 -27.39
CA ALA A 11 10.98 -22.19 -25.96
C ALA A 11 12.01 -21.16 -25.44
N LEU A 12 13.12 -20.97 -26.16
CA LEU A 12 14.15 -19.99 -25.81
C LEU A 12 13.66 -18.54 -25.91
N GLN A 13 12.77 -18.22 -26.87
CA GLN A 13 12.14 -16.90 -26.94
C GLN A 13 11.15 -16.65 -25.79
N SER A 14 10.46 -17.69 -25.32
CA SER A 14 9.51 -17.57 -24.20
C SER A 14 10.21 -17.24 -22.87
N GLU A 15 11.41 -17.79 -22.66
CA GLU A 15 12.23 -17.55 -21.47
C GLU A 15 12.88 -16.16 -21.51
N ALA A 16 13.28 -15.69 -22.69
CA ALA A 16 13.87 -14.36 -22.89
C ALA A 16 12.85 -13.20 -22.84
N ALA A 17 11.57 -13.47 -23.09
CA ALA A 17 10.49 -12.47 -23.08
C ALA A 17 9.77 -12.33 -21.72
N SER A 18 10.19 -13.10 -20.71
CA SER A 18 9.55 -13.13 -19.40
C SER A 18 9.99 -11.94 -18.54
N GLY A 19 9.33 -10.80 -18.70
CA GLY A 19 9.46 -9.67 -17.78
C GLY A 19 8.92 -10.00 -16.37
N PRO A 20 9.27 -9.21 -15.34
CA PRO A 20 8.74 -9.41 -13.98
C PRO A 20 7.21 -9.41 -13.98
N ALA A 21 6.59 -10.42 -13.35
CA ALA A 21 5.13 -10.53 -13.24
C ALA A 21 4.50 -9.31 -12.55
N ILE A 22 5.23 -8.69 -11.63
CA ILE A 22 4.89 -7.43 -10.98
C ILE A 22 6.03 -6.45 -11.24
N THR A 23 5.72 -5.35 -11.91
CA THR A 23 6.68 -4.26 -12.12
C THR A 23 6.92 -3.51 -10.81
N ALA A 24 8.04 -2.79 -10.70
CA ALA A 24 8.33 -1.97 -9.53
C ALA A 24 7.20 -0.96 -9.21
N SER A 25 6.65 -0.32 -10.25
CA SER A 25 5.52 0.61 -10.13
C SER A 25 4.24 -0.06 -9.64
N ALA A 26 3.94 -1.29 -10.11
CA ALA A 26 2.78 -2.04 -9.65
C ALA A 26 2.95 -2.49 -8.18
N ALA A 27 4.15 -2.93 -7.78
CA ALA A 27 4.45 -3.26 -6.40
C ALA A 27 4.32 -2.04 -5.47
N ALA A 28 4.79 -0.88 -5.91
CA ALA A 28 4.66 0.37 -5.17
C ALA A 28 3.21 0.80 -4.99
N ALA A 29 2.40 0.73 -6.05
CA ALA A 29 0.97 1.04 -5.99
C ALA A 29 0.23 0.12 -5.00
N LEU A 30 0.57 -1.18 -4.99
CA LEU A 30 0.02 -2.12 -4.03
C LEU A 30 0.45 -1.82 -2.60
N ALA A 31 1.73 -1.53 -2.38
CA ALA A 31 2.25 -1.20 -1.05
C ALA A 31 1.56 0.04 -0.47
N VAL A 32 1.41 1.10 -1.28
CA VAL A 32 0.74 2.35 -0.87
C VAL A 32 -0.75 2.10 -0.62
N GLY A 33 -1.42 1.35 -1.49
CA GLY A 33 -2.83 1.01 -1.32
C GLY A 33 -3.11 0.22 -0.04
N LEU A 34 -2.28 -0.77 0.28
CA LEU A 34 -2.40 -1.57 1.50
C LEU A 34 -2.09 -0.76 2.76
N ALA A 35 -1.07 0.11 2.70
CA ALA A 35 -0.74 1.04 3.77
C ALA A 35 -1.90 2.01 4.07
N ALA A 36 -2.47 2.63 3.04
CA ALA A 36 -3.62 3.53 3.17
C ALA A 36 -4.86 2.81 3.71
N PHE A 37 -5.11 1.57 3.26
CA PHE A 37 -6.21 0.76 3.76
C PHE A 37 -6.05 0.46 5.26
N GLY A 38 -4.84 0.08 5.70
CA GLY A 38 -4.54 -0.16 7.10
C GLY A 38 -4.70 1.08 7.97
N ALA A 39 -4.26 2.25 7.49
CA ALA A 39 -4.41 3.52 8.18
C ALA A 39 -5.90 3.89 8.37
N GLY A 40 -6.70 3.83 7.31
CA GLY A 40 -8.14 4.08 7.40
C GLY A 40 -8.87 3.09 8.31
N TYR A 41 -8.43 1.82 8.34
CA TYR A 41 -8.99 0.83 9.27
C TYR A 41 -8.70 1.18 10.73
N ALA A 42 -7.48 1.64 11.04
CA ALA A 42 -7.12 2.10 12.37
C ALA A 42 -7.92 3.36 12.76
N GLU A 43 -8.03 4.32 11.85
CA GLU A 43 -8.70 5.60 12.08
C GLU A 43 -10.19 5.43 12.39
N ARG A 44 -10.88 4.46 11.77
CA ARG A 44 -12.27 4.11 12.09
C ARG A 44 -12.48 3.86 13.59
N GLY A 45 -11.57 3.10 14.22
CA GLY A 45 -11.66 2.77 15.63
C GLY A 45 -11.30 3.95 16.53
N ILE A 46 -10.23 4.65 16.18
CA ILE A 46 -9.71 5.78 16.94
C ILE A 46 -10.73 6.94 16.93
N GLY A 47 -11.29 7.28 15.78
CA GLY A 47 -12.27 8.36 15.65
C GLY A 47 -13.56 8.09 16.43
N ALA A 48 -14.07 6.85 16.41
CA ALA A 48 -15.25 6.48 17.19
C ALA A 48 -15.00 6.58 18.70
N ALA A 49 -13.84 6.11 19.17
CA ALA A 49 -13.46 6.19 20.58
C ALA A 49 -13.22 7.66 21.02
N ALA A 50 -12.53 8.44 20.19
CA ALA A 50 -12.26 9.85 20.45
C ALA A 50 -13.55 10.67 20.58
N MET A 51 -14.51 10.51 19.66
CA MET A 51 -15.80 11.21 19.75
C MET A 51 -16.63 10.76 20.94
N GLY A 52 -16.55 9.48 21.33
CA GLY A 52 -17.18 8.99 22.56
C GLY A 52 -16.61 9.65 23.81
N ALA A 53 -15.28 9.78 23.89
CA ALA A 53 -14.61 10.45 25.00
C ALA A 53 -14.89 11.96 25.03
N ILE A 54 -14.90 12.62 23.88
CA ILE A 54 -15.22 14.06 23.76
C ILE A 54 -16.66 14.34 24.20
N ALA A 55 -17.59 13.40 23.96
CA ALA A 55 -18.96 13.54 24.44
C ALA A 55 -19.09 13.46 25.97
N GLU A 56 -18.11 12.87 26.66
CA GLU A 56 -18.05 12.81 28.12
C GLU A 56 -17.25 14.00 28.71
N ASP A 57 -16.16 14.41 28.06
CA ASP A 57 -15.31 15.52 28.46
C ASP A 57 -14.73 16.26 27.24
N GLU A 58 -15.15 17.53 27.05
CA GLU A 58 -14.73 18.37 25.93
C GLU A 58 -13.23 18.70 25.96
N ASP A 59 -12.59 18.68 27.13
CA ASP A 59 -11.15 18.95 27.26
C ASP A 59 -10.29 17.87 26.57
N LEU A 60 -10.89 16.70 26.27
CA LEU A 60 -10.25 15.61 25.55
C LEU A 60 -10.18 15.80 24.04
N PHE A 61 -10.77 16.87 23.48
CA PHE A 61 -10.77 17.14 22.04
C PHE A 61 -9.37 17.09 21.43
N VAL A 62 -8.40 17.78 22.03
CA VAL A 62 -7.03 17.85 21.51
C VAL A 62 -6.34 16.49 21.54
N ASN A 63 -6.52 15.73 22.62
CA ASN A 63 -5.98 14.37 22.73
C ASN A 63 -6.60 13.44 21.68
N GLY A 64 -7.93 13.51 21.50
CA GLY A 64 -8.64 12.77 20.47
C GLY A 64 -8.11 13.07 19.07
N LEU A 65 -7.89 14.36 18.76
CA LEU A 65 -7.34 14.81 17.48
C LEU A 65 -5.91 14.27 17.24
N ILE A 66 -5.03 14.34 18.25
CA ILE A 66 -3.66 13.81 18.14
C ILE A 66 -3.69 12.30 17.86
N LEU A 67 -4.54 11.55 18.56
CA LEU A 67 -4.65 10.11 18.35
C LEU A 67 -5.19 9.77 16.95
N THR A 68 -6.16 10.51 16.43
CA THR A 68 -6.68 10.30 15.06
C THR A 68 -5.66 10.60 13.97
N VAL A 69 -4.65 11.43 14.23
CA VAL A 69 -3.61 11.78 13.26
C VAL A 69 -2.44 10.77 13.26
N LEU A 70 -2.30 9.94 14.29
CA LEU A 70 -1.23 8.93 14.35
C LEU A 70 -1.20 7.99 13.11
N PRO A 71 -2.33 7.44 12.63
CA PRO A 71 -2.36 6.62 11.41
C PRO A 71 -1.89 7.35 10.15
N GLU A 72 -2.07 8.66 10.07
CA GLU A 72 -1.70 9.49 8.92
C GLU A 72 -0.19 9.47 8.65
N THR A 73 0.62 9.34 9.72
CA THR A 73 2.08 9.25 9.60
C THR A 73 2.54 8.07 8.75
N LEU A 74 1.84 6.93 8.83
CA LEU A 74 2.10 5.76 7.99
C LEU A 74 1.83 6.11 6.52
N VAL A 75 0.68 6.73 6.23
CA VAL A 75 0.26 7.09 4.87
C VAL A 75 1.28 8.01 4.22
N ILE A 76 1.78 9.01 4.95
CA ILE A 76 2.81 9.93 4.46
C ILE A 76 4.09 9.16 4.10
N LEU A 77 4.56 8.27 4.97
CA LEU A 77 5.76 7.46 4.70
C LEU A 77 5.56 6.51 3.51
N ALA A 78 4.37 5.93 3.36
CA ALA A 78 4.05 5.09 2.22
C ALA A 78 4.00 5.89 0.91
N LEU A 79 3.45 7.11 0.93
CA LEU A 79 3.38 7.98 -0.23
C LEU A 79 4.78 8.32 -0.79
N VAL A 80 5.79 8.45 0.08
CA VAL A 80 7.19 8.68 -0.31
C VAL A 80 7.69 7.56 -1.25
N VAL A 81 7.25 6.32 -1.06
CA VAL A 81 7.65 5.18 -1.91
C VAL A 81 7.31 5.42 -3.38
N VAL A 82 6.17 6.06 -3.69
CA VAL A 82 5.75 6.36 -5.08
C VAL A 82 6.75 7.25 -5.81
N PHE A 83 7.47 8.11 -5.08
CA PHE A 83 8.46 9.02 -5.69
C PHE A 83 9.86 8.42 -5.80
N LEU A 84 10.13 7.33 -5.07
CA LEU A 84 11.45 6.69 -5.03
C LEU A 84 11.59 5.54 -6.04
N VAL A 85 10.49 5.00 -6.55
CA VAL A 85 10.40 3.81 -7.42
C VAL A 85 9.94 4.16 -8.83
#